data_AF-F4RYJ1-F1
#
_entry.id   AF-F4RYJ1-F1
#
_cell.length_a   1.000
_cell.length_b   1.000
_cell.length_c   1.000
_cell.angle_alpha   90.00
_cell.angle_beta   90.00
_cell.angle_gamma   90.00
#
_symmetry.space_group_name_H-M   'P 1'
#
loop_
_entity.id
_entity.type
_entity.pdbx_description
1 polymer ?
#
loop_
_entity_poly.entity_id
_entity_poly.type
_entity_poly.pdbx_seq_one_letter_code
_entity_poly.pdbx_strand_id
1 'polypeptide(L)'
;MSYAQVQSYVFLPKYILDYVVGDDKPRIDPDLFITKANPSQIVEVIVAFYPHLQLTENACHDHELLLKIFIEMVAPCLSNLVSSFDREKNYVQALFEAPIYTPSQSTRWVNSAADIDTKRIGDFEAYVLQNFKNGNYRLAAKQSNLQFLRKYKFLKKEEIEEIMHVETEANEALHEILHLVQDSHELIESIQLRLHQPKLSQIECEDFEEHLRSANTSLKSRQVMFNTAVQNVGFINAFIKHHKDILVKHQLNPST
;
A
#
# COMPACT_ATOMS: atom_id res chain seq x y z
N MET A 1 -3.66 8.87 2.66
CA MET A 1 -3.87 8.59 1.23
C MET A 1 -2.57 8.09 0.64
N SER A 2 -2.45 6.79 0.41
CA SER A 2 -1.31 6.19 -0.28
C SER A 2 -1.48 6.43 -1.79
N TYR A 3 -0.66 7.32 -2.36
CA TYR A 3 -0.71 7.63 -3.79
C TYR A 3 -0.11 6.48 -4.59
N ALA A 4 -0.76 6.09 -5.69
CA ALA A 4 -0.10 5.27 -6.71
C ALA A 4 1.14 6.03 -7.19
N GLN A 5 2.30 5.38 -7.15
CA GLN A 5 3.51 5.99 -7.67
C GLN A 5 3.50 5.90 -9.19
N VAL A 6 3.64 7.05 -9.84
CA VAL A 6 3.84 7.11 -11.29
C VAL A 6 5.33 7.00 -11.52
N GLN A 7 5.77 5.84 -12.00
CA GLN A 7 7.16 5.61 -12.34
C GLN A 7 7.35 5.82 -13.85
N SER A 8 8.07 6.88 -14.23
CA SER A 8 8.41 7.19 -15.62
C SER A 8 9.83 6.76 -16.00
N TYR A 9 10.65 6.40 -15.02
CA TYR A 9 12.02 5.95 -15.23
C TYR A 9 12.50 4.97 -14.16
N VAL A 10 13.58 4.25 -14.47
CA VAL A 10 14.34 3.41 -13.54
C VAL A 10 15.82 3.67 -13.73
N PHE A 11 16.59 3.64 -12.64
CA PHE A 11 18.05 3.72 -12.70
C PHE A 11 18.62 2.31 -12.75
N LEU A 12 19.35 2.00 -13.81
CA LEU A 12 19.98 0.70 -14.02
C LEU A 12 21.49 0.81 -14.02
N PRO A 13 22.21 -0.25 -13.61
CA PRO A 13 23.67 -0.27 -13.69
C PRO A 13 24.17 -0.13 -15.13
N LYS A 14 25.30 0.56 -15.34
CA LYS A 14 25.85 0.80 -16.69
C LYS A 14 26.11 -0.47 -17.50
N TYR A 15 26.48 -1.57 -16.85
CA TYR A 15 26.70 -2.85 -17.55
C TYR A 15 25.44 -3.37 -18.26
N ILE A 16 24.24 -2.86 -17.94
CA ILE A 16 23.01 -3.27 -18.63
C ILE A 16 23.03 -2.93 -20.12
N LEU A 17 23.86 -1.96 -20.52
CA LEU A 17 24.01 -1.55 -21.91
C LEU A 17 24.70 -2.61 -22.78
N ASP A 18 25.44 -3.54 -22.18
CA ASP A 18 26.08 -4.66 -22.89
C ASP A 18 25.06 -5.69 -23.40
N TYR A 19 23.80 -5.54 -22.99
CA TYR A 19 22.68 -6.42 -23.32
C TYR A 19 21.64 -5.73 -24.22
N VAL A 20 21.97 -4.57 -24.79
CA VAL A 20 21.09 -3.85 -25.72
C VAL A 20 21.20 -4.44 -27.11
N VAL A 21 20.05 -4.73 -27.72
CA VAL A 21 19.91 -5.28 -29.08
C VAL A 21 19.04 -4.39 -29.96
N GLY A 22 19.26 -4.45 -31.27
CA GLY A 22 18.47 -3.75 -32.29
C GLY A 22 19.01 -2.36 -32.65
N ASP A 23 19.24 -2.12 -33.94
CA ASP A 23 19.85 -0.88 -34.45
C ASP A 23 18.85 0.28 -34.53
N ASP A 24 17.62 0.01 -35.01
CA ASP A 24 16.58 1.05 -35.20
C ASP A 24 15.74 1.33 -33.95
N LYS A 25 15.64 0.35 -33.05
CA LYS A 25 14.89 0.42 -31.79
C LYS A 25 15.67 -0.32 -30.70
N PRO A 26 16.75 0.27 -30.19
CA PRO A 26 17.56 -0.35 -29.15
C PRO A 26 16.71 -0.66 -27.93
N ARG A 27 16.74 -1.93 -27.49
CA ARG A 27 16.05 -2.43 -26.30
C ARG A 27 16.98 -3.38 -25.54
N ILE A 28 16.84 -3.44 -24.22
CA ILE A 28 17.59 -4.41 -23.43
C ILE A 28 16.94 -5.78 -23.62
N ASP A 29 17.73 -6.78 -24.01
CA ASP A 29 17.30 -8.17 -24.17
C ASP A 29 17.37 -8.90 -22.81
N PRO A 30 16.22 -9.23 -22.19
CA PRO A 30 16.21 -9.90 -20.89
C PRO A 30 16.79 -11.31 -20.96
N ASP A 31 16.64 -12.03 -22.08
CA ASP A 31 17.12 -13.39 -22.27
C ASP A 31 18.66 -13.41 -22.41
N LEU A 32 19.20 -12.42 -23.13
CA LEU A 32 20.65 -12.23 -23.23
C LEU A 32 21.27 -11.84 -21.87
N PHE A 33 20.54 -11.08 -21.06
CA PHE A 33 20.98 -10.72 -19.70
C PHE A 33 21.07 -11.96 -18.80
N ILE A 34 19.99 -12.72 -18.66
CA ILE A 34 19.96 -13.87 -17.73
C ILE A 34 20.93 -14.98 -18.10
N THR A 35 21.30 -15.12 -19.38
CA THR A 35 22.26 -16.15 -19.83
C THR A 35 23.72 -15.83 -19.46
N LYS A 36 24.02 -14.58 -19.10
CA LYS A 36 25.39 -14.11 -18.83
C LYS A 36 25.57 -13.44 -17.47
N ALA A 37 24.49 -12.97 -16.86
CA ALA A 37 24.53 -12.25 -15.60
C ALA A 37 24.84 -13.21 -14.43
N ASN A 38 25.66 -12.75 -13.50
CA ASN A 38 25.86 -13.45 -12.23
C ASN A 38 24.71 -13.15 -11.24
N PRO A 39 24.57 -13.92 -10.15
CA PRO A 39 23.50 -13.68 -9.17
C PRO A 39 23.44 -12.26 -8.61
N SER A 40 24.58 -11.62 -8.32
CA SER A 40 24.58 -10.27 -7.76
C SER A 40 24.10 -9.21 -8.76
N GLN A 41 24.40 -9.38 -10.05
CA GLN A 41 23.85 -8.54 -11.12
C GLN A 41 22.33 -8.72 -11.25
N ILE A 42 21.84 -9.96 -11.16
CA ILE A 42 20.39 -10.23 -11.22
C ILE A 42 19.68 -9.57 -10.02
N VAL A 43 20.24 -9.68 -8.82
CA VAL A 43 19.73 -9.02 -7.61
C VAL A 43 19.68 -7.50 -7.77
N GLU A 44 20.76 -6.89 -8.26
CA GLU A 44 20.85 -5.44 -8.43
C GLU A 44 19.76 -4.92 -9.38
N VAL A 45 19.51 -5.63 -10.48
CA VAL A 45 18.43 -5.27 -11.42
C VAL A 45 17.05 -5.52 -10.81
N ILE A 46 16.83 -6.63 -10.08
CA ILE A 46 15.56 -6.86 -9.36
C ILE A 46 15.25 -5.69 -8.42
N VAL A 47 16.21 -5.28 -7.59
CA VAL A 47 16.04 -4.20 -6.60
C VAL A 47 15.80 -2.85 -7.29
N ALA A 48 16.38 -2.62 -8.48
CA ALA A 48 16.14 -1.39 -9.24
C ALA A 48 14.66 -1.24 -9.66
N PHE A 49 13.99 -2.34 -10.05
CA PHE A 49 12.57 -2.32 -10.42
C PHE A 49 11.64 -2.50 -9.22
N TYR A 50 12.05 -3.28 -8.23
CA TYR A 50 11.25 -3.66 -7.06
C TYR A 50 12.01 -3.38 -5.76
N PRO A 51 12.22 -2.09 -5.39
CA PRO A 51 13.01 -1.72 -4.21
C PRO A 51 12.39 -2.16 -2.88
N HIS A 52 11.11 -2.50 -2.88
CA HIS A 52 10.38 -3.04 -1.73
C HIS A 52 10.58 -4.56 -1.56
N LEU A 53 11.14 -5.25 -2.56
CA LEU A 53 11.45 -6.68 -2.48
C LEU A 53 12.77 -6.88 -1.72
N GLN A 54 12.69 -7.40 -0.50
CA GLN A 54 13.84 -7.73 0.34
C GLN A 54 14.15 -9.22 0.21
N LEU A 55 15.29 -9.53 -0.38
CA LEU A 55 15.78 -10.90 -0.50
C LEU A 55 16.54 -11.29 0.79
N THR A 56 16.30 -12.48 1.32
CA THR A 56 17.16 -13.01 2.40
C THR A 56 18.56 -13.32 1.86
N GLU A 57 19.54 -13.46 2.75
CA GLU A 57 20.91 -13.81 2.35
C GLU A 57 20.93 -15.11 1.52
N ASN A 58 20.13 -16.11 1.90
CA ASN A 58 20.01 -17.35 1.14
C ASN A 58 19.39 -17.11 -0.25
N ALA A 59 18.33 -16.29 -0.34
CA ALA A 59 17.67 -15.98 -1.60
C ALA A 59 18.56 -15.20 -2.57
N CYS A 60 19.46 -14.36 -2.07
CA CYS A 60 20.46 -13.65 -2.89
C CYS A 60 21.46 -14.58 -3.58
N HIS A 61 21.60 -15.83 -3.11
CA HIS A 61 22.51 -16.82 -3.68
C HIS A 61 21.78 -17.96 -4.42
N ASP A 62 20.45 -18.02 -4.31
CA ASP A 62 19.62 -19.01 -5.00
C ASP A 62 19.36 -18.55 -6.45
N HIS A 63 20.19 -19.03 -7.37
CA HIS A 63 20.13 -18.62 -8.77
C HIS A 63 18.78 -18.96 -9.43
N GLU A 64 18.16 -20.09 -9.10
CA GLU A 64 16.86 -20.48 -9.68
C GLU A 64 15.74 -19.55 -9.22
N LEU A 65 15.74 -19.20 -7.92
CA LEU A 65 14.80 -18.23 -7.37
C LEU A 65 14.96 -16.85 -8.02
N LEU A 66 16.20 -16.37 -8.14
CA LEU A 66 16.50 -15.08 -8.76
C LEU A 66 16.07 -15.05 -10.23
N LEU A 67 16.33 -16.11 -11.00
CA LEU A 67 15.87 -16.24 -12.37
C LEU A 67 14.34 -16.21 -12.45
N LYS A 68 13.65 -16.94 -11.57
CA LYS A 68 12.19 -16.93 -11.51
C LYS A 68 11.63 -15.53 -11.27
N ILE A 69 12.17 -14.83 -10.27
CA ILE A 69 11.77 -13.44 -9.95
C ILE A 69 12.02 -12.54 -11.17
N PHE A 70 13.21 -12.63 -11.75
CA PHE A 70 13.59 -11.80 -12.88
C PHE A 70 12.66 -12.03 -14.08
N ILE A 71 12.41 -13.29 -14.46
CA ILE A 71 11.57 -13.64 -15.60
C ILE A 71 10.12 -13.20 -15.37
N GLU A 72 9.55 -13.47 -14.20
CA GLU A 72 8.14 -13.18 -13.92
C GLU A 72 7.86 -11.69 -13.69
N MET A 73 8.81 -10.95 -13.10
CA MET A 73 8.58 -9.58 -12.64
C MET A 73 9.38 -8.54 -13.44
N VAL A 74 10.67 -8.78 -13.68
CA VAL A 74 11.57 -7.75 -14.24
C VAL A 74 11.59 -7.75 -15.77
N ALA A 75 11.68 -8.92 -16.40
CA ALA A 75 11.82 -9.06 -17.84
C ALA A 75 10.72 -8.34 -18.65
N PRO A 76 9.43 -8.38 -18.24
CA PRO A 76 8.37 -7.61 -18.92
C PRO A 76 8.61 -6.09 -18.86
N CYS A 77 9.11 -5.59 -17.74
CA CYS A 77 9.39 -4.16 -17.56
C CYS A 77 10.65 -3.72 -18.33
N LEU A 78 11.70 -4.54 -18.31
CA LEU A 78 12.97 -4.31 -18.99
C LEU A 78 12.77 -4.16 -20.50
N SER A 79 11.90 -4.99 -21.09
CA SER A 79 11.57 -5.00 -22.52
C SER A 79 10.83 -3.75 -23.00
N ASN A 80 10.22 -2.99 -22.07
CA ASN A 80 9.42 -1.79 -22.31
C ASN A 80 10.18 -0.48 -22.08
N LEU A 81 11.49 -0.56 -21.85
CA LEU A 81 12.32 0.62 -21.67
C LEU A 81 12.72 1.25 -23.01
N VAL A 82 12.61 2.57 -23.08
CA VAL A 82 13.07 3.41 -24.18
C VAL A 82 14.49 3.89 -23.88
N SER A 83 15.35 3.70 -24.87
CA SER A 83 16.78 3.97 -24.78
C SER A 83 17.09 5.47 -24.92
N SER A 84 17.24 6.18 -23.80
CA SER A 84 17.98 7.46 -23.74
C SER A 84 19.15 7.29 -22.77
N PHE A 85 20.24 6.71 -23.23
CA PHE A 85 21.35 6.32 -22.37
C PHE A 85 22.44 7.38 -22.35
N ASP A 86 22.52 8.13 -21.25
CA ASP A 86 23.68 8.96 -20.95
C ASP A 86 24.84 8.06 -20.47
N ARG A 87 25.95 8.05 -21.24
CA ARG A 87 27.07 7.10 -21.05
C ARG A 87 28.08 7.54 -20.00
N GLU A 88 27.97 8.76 -19.46
CA GLU A 88 28.99 9.34 -18.57
C GLU A 88 28.88 8.91 -17.10
N LYS A 89 27.78 8.25 -16.70
CA LYS A 89 27.52 7.86 -15.29
C LYS A 89 27.61 6.35 -15.06
N ASN A 90 27.88 5.95 -13.82
CA ASN A 90 27.88 4.53 -13.39
C ASN A 90 26.49 3.88 -13.45
N TYR A 91 25.44 4.70 -13.52
CA TYR A 91 24.06 4.30 -13.69
C TYR A 91 23.47 4.99 -14.90
N VAL A 92 22.51 4.31 -15.53
CA VAL A 92 21.80 4.79 -16.69
C VAL A 92 20.34 4.96 -16.32
N GLN A 93 19.80 6.13 -16.62
CA GLN A 93 18.37 6.39 -16.46
C GLN A 93 17.65 5.84 -17.68
N ALA A 94 16.90 4.76 -17.52
CA ALA A 94 16.06 4.21 -18.55
C ALA A 94 14.63 4.72 -18.39
N LEU A 95 14.04 5.21 -19.48
CA LEU A 95 12.68 5.73 -19.48
C LEU A 95 11.70 4.61 -19.83
N PHE A 96 10.53 4.58 -19.20
CA PHE A 96 9.45 3.70 -19.65
C PHE A 96 8.76 4.30 -20.88
N GLU A 97 8.35 3.44 -21.83
CA GLU A 97 7.59 3.89 -23.02
C GLU A 97 6.27 4.56 -22.63
N ALA A 98 5.65 4.12 -21.54
CA ALA A 98 4.54 4.77 -20.88
C ALA A 98 4.74 4.76 -19.36
N PRO A 99 4.27 5.79 -18.62
CA PRO A 99 4.35 5.78 -17.17
C PRO A 99 3.66 4.54 -16.58
N ILE A 100 4.36 3.85 -15.68
CA ILE A 100 3.80 2.69 -14.97
C ILE A 100 3.17 3.20 -13.68
N TYR A 101 1.91 2.82 -13.46
CA TYR A 101 1.24 3.01 -12.19
C TYR A 101 1.51 1.79 -11.31
N THR A 102 2.45 1.93 -10.39
CA THR A 102 2.66 0.92 -9.36
C THR A 102 1.82 1.29 -8.14
N PRO A 103 0.94 0.38 -7.66
CA PRO A 103 0.37 0.53 -6.34
C PRO A 103 1.50 0.70 -5.33
N SER A 104 1.29 1.49 -4.27
CA SER A 104 2.26 1.55 -3.17
C SER A 104 2.39 0.15 -2.58
N GLN A 105 3.50 -0.52 -2.89
CA GLN A 105 3.80 -1.87 -2.43
C GLN A 105 4.56 -1.78 -1.12
N SER A 106 4.17 -2.62 -0.19
CA SER A 106 4.88 -2.79 1.07
C SER A 106 6.15 -3.60 0.90
N THR A 107 7.04 -3.46 1.87
CA THR A 107 8.26 -4.25 1.95
C THR A 107 7.92 -5.73 2.08
N ARG A 108 8.37 -6.56 1.15
CA ARG A 108 8.17 -8.01 1.18
C ARG A 108 9.49 -8.75 1.30
N TRP A 109 9.57 -9.65 2.27
CA TRP A 109 10.66 -10.61 2.35
C TRP A 109 10.43 -11.80 1.44
N VAL A 110 11.46 -12.16 0.68
CA VAL A 110 11.46 -13.31 -0.21
C VAL A 110 12.56 -14.25 0.22
N ASN A 111 12.17 -15.47 0.57
CA ASN A 111 13.09 -16.51 0.96
C ASN A 111 13.04 -17.72 0.02
N SER A 112 11.94 -17.89 -0.71
CA SER A 112 11.70 -19.05 -1.57
C SER A 112 10.81 -18.72 -2.77
N ALA A 113 10.78 -19.61 -3.74
CA ALA A 113 9.94 -19.47 -4.93
C ALA A 113 8.43 -19.44 -4.63
N ALA A 114 8.00 -19.92 -3.46
CA ALA A 114 6.61 -19.91 -3.01
C ALA A 114 6.14 -18.52 -2.53
N ASP A 115 7.09 -17.62 -2.27
CA ASP A 115 6.81 -16.23 -1.88
C ASP A 115 6.50 -15.36 -3.11
N ILE A 116 6.86 -15.85 -4.30
CA ILE A 116 6.69 -15.20 -5.60
C ILE A 116 5.55 -15.90 -6.34
N ASP A 117 4.33 -15.47 -6.00
CA ASP A 117 3.11 -15.76 -6.77
C ASP A 117 2.52 -14.43 -7.23
N THR A 118 3.03 -13.93 -8.35
CA THR A 118 2.67 -12.63 -8.94
C THR A 118 1.16 -12.48 -9.15
N LYS A 119 0.48 -13.58 -9.48
CA LYS A 119 -0.98 -13.62 -9.67
C LYS A 119 -1.72 -13.45 -8.35
N ARG A 120 -1.32 -14.16 -7.30
CA ARG A 120 -1.89 -13.99 -5.97
C ARG A 120 -1.67 -12.59 -5.44
N ILE A 121 -0.47 -12.05 -5.63
CA ILE A 121 -0.12 -10.69 -5.21
C ILE A 121 -1.02 -9.67 -5.89
N GLY A 122 -1.16 -9.75 -7.21
CA GLY A 122 -2.02 -8.84 -7.97
C GLY A 122 -3.50 -8.94 -7.56
N ASP A 123 -4.01 -10.16 -7.37
CA ASP A 123 -5.38 -10.38 -6.91
C ASP A 123 -5.61 -9.85 -5.49
N PHE A 124 -4.63 -9.99 -4.60
CA PHE A 124 -4.71 -9.47 -3.23
C PHE A 124 -4.79 -7.94 -3.24
N GLU A 125 -3.92 -7.27 -4.00
CA GLU A 125 -3.92 -5.81 -4.10
C GLU A 125 -5.26 -5.31 -4.64
N ALA A 126 -5.73 -5.90 -5.75
CA ALA A 126 -6.92 -5.46 -6.46
C ALA A 126 -8.22 -5.70 -5.68
N TYR A 127 -8.39 -6.89 -5.08
CA TYR A 127 -9.66 -7.28 -4.48
C TYR A 127 -9.73 -7.09 -2.97
N VAL A 128 -8.58 -6.98 -2.30
CA VAL A 128 -8.51 -6.86 -0.84
C VAL A 128 -7.92 -5.52 -0.44
N LEU A 129 -6.62 -5.32 -0.69
CA LEU A 129 -5.87 -4.24 -0.06
C LEU A 129 -6.34 -2.85 -0.50
N GLN A 130 -6.63 -2.65 -1.79
CA GLN A 130 -7.09 -1.35 -2.29
C GLN A 130 -8.36 -0.86 -1.60
N ASN A 131 -9.33 -1.75 -1.34
CA ASN A 131 -10.55 -1.36 -0.63
C ASN A 131 -10.30 -1.06 0.85
N PHE A 132 -9.38 -1.79 1.49
CA PHE A 132 -8.94 -1.48 2.85
C PHE A 132 -8.29 -0.09 2.90
N LYS A 133 -7.32 0.20 2.03
CA LYS A 133 -6.65 1.51 1.92
C LYS A 133 -7.63 2.66 1.66
N ASN A 134 -8.74 2.40 0.96
CA ASN A 134 -9.77 3.39 0.65
C ASN A 134 -10.85 3.55 1.74
N GLY A 135 -10.73 2.88 2.89
CA GLY A 135 -11.73 2.95 3.96
C GLY A 135 -13.01 2.15 3.69
N ASN A 136 -13.06 1.39 2.58
CA ASN A 136 -14.21 0.62 2.16
C ASN A 136 -14.20 -0.80 2.75
N TYR A 137 -14.03 -0.93 4.07
CA TYR A 137 -13.71 -2.20 4.74
C TYR A 137 -14.74 -3.31 4.53
N ARG A 138 -16.05 -2.97 4.58
CA ARG A 138 -17.12 -3.95 4.34
C ARG A 138 -17.10 -4.47 2.90
N LEU A 139 -16.80 -3.59 1.94
CA LEU A 139 -16.65 -3.98 0.54
C LEU A 139 -15.38 -4.83 0.36
N ALA A 140 -14.28 -4.47 1.02
CA ALA A 140 -13.04 -5.24 1.02
C ALA A 140 -13.28 -6.67 1.49
N ALA A 141 -13.98 -6.85 2.62
CA ALA A 141 -14.32 -8.18 3.13
C ALA A 141 -15.21 -8.97 2.17
N LYS A 142 -16.17 -8.31 1.52
CA LYS A 142 -17.04 -8.94 0.52
C LYS A 142 -16.26 -9.38 -0.72
N GLN A 143 -15.42 -8.50 -1.28
CA GLN A 143 -14.62 -8.80 -2.47
C GLN A 143 -13.54 -9.82 -2.18
N SER A 144 -12.89 -9.73 -1.01
CA SER A 144 -11.95 -10.74 -0.52
C SER A 144 -12.59 -12.12 -0.48
N ASN A 145 -13.79 -12.27 0.10
CA ASN A 145 -14.49 -13.55 0.12
C ASN A 145 -14.86 -14.06 -1.28
N LEU A 146 -15.39 -13.21 -2.15
CA LEU A 146 -15.92 -13.63 -3.46
C LEU A 146 -14.83 -13.94 -4.48
N GLN A 147 -13.75 -13.16 -4.50
CA GLN A 147 -12.71 -13.23 -5.54
C GLN A 147 -11.44 -13.90 -5.03
N PHE A 148 -10.93 -13.43 -3.89
CA PHE A 148 -9.62 -13.84 -3.39
C PHE A 148 -9.66 -15.18 -2.66
N LEU A 149 -10.43 -15.26 -1.57
CA LEU A 149 -10.50 -16.44 -0.69
C LEU A 149 -11.16 -17.63 -1.39
N ARG A 150 -12.05 -17.40 -2.35
CA ARG A 150 -12.60 -18.47 -3.19
C ARG A 150 -11.51 -19.20 -3.99
N LYS A 151 -10.49 -18.47 -4.44
CA LYS A 151 -9.38 -19.00 -5.26
C LYS A 151 -8.23 -19.51 -4.40
N TYR A 152 -7.90 -18.80 -3.33
CA TYR A 152 -6.69 -18.98 -2.54
C TYR A 152 -6.92 -19.56 -1.14
N LYS A 153 -8.18 -19.78 -0.75
CA LYS A 153 -8.68 -20.38 0.51
C LYS A 153 -8.44 -19.56 1.78
N PHE A 154 -7.27 -18.97 1.96
CA PHE A 154 -6.90 -18.21 3.17
C PHE A 154 -5.95 -17.05 2.85
N LEU A 155 -5.77 -16.13 3.80
CA LEU A 155 -4.77 -15.06 3.72
C LEU A 155 -3.43 -15.53 4.31
N LYS A 156 -2.31 -15.25 3.63
CA LYS A 156 -0.95 -15.48 4.15
C LYS A 156 -0.61 -14.47 5.25
N LYS A 157 0.46 -14.73 5.99
CA LYS A 157 0.90 -13.88 7.10
C LYS A 157 1.16 -12.45 6.63
N GLU A 158 1.88 -12.30 5.53
CA GLU A 158 2.29 -11.01 4.96
C GLU A 158 1.06 -10.21 4.52
N GLU A 159 0.06 -10.88 3.93
CA GLU A 159 -1.21 -10.27 3.53
C GLU A 159 -2.03 -9.77 4.74
N ILE A 160 -1.95 -10.47 5.87
CA ILE A 160 -2.59 -10.02 7.11
C ILE A 160 -1.84 -8.83 7.70
N GLU A 161 -0.51 -8.84 7.65
CA GLU A 161 0.34 -7.74 8.12
C GLU A 161 0.06 -6.45 7.34
N GLU A 162 -0.18 -6.52 6.03
CA GLU A 162 -0.64 -5.37 5.24
C GLU A 162 -1.95 -4.76 5.75
N ILE A 163 -2.91 -5.61 6.08
CA ILE A 163 -4.21 -5.15 6.58
C ILE A 163 -4.05 -4.57 7.99
N MET A 164 -3.13 -5.09 8.80
CA MET A 164 -2.77 -4.51 10.09
C MET A 164 -2.15 -3.12 9.95
N HIS A 165 -1.38 -2.85 8.89
CA HIS A 165 -0.88 -1.48 8.68
C HIS A 165 -2.03 -0.49 8.43
N VAL A 166 -3.04 -0.90 7.64
CA VAL A 166 -4.27 -0.11 7.46
C VAL A 166 -5.06 0.05 8.77
N GLU A 167 -5.04 -0.95 9.65
CA GLU A 167 -5.61 -0.85 11.00
C GLU A 167 -4.94 0.28 11.80
N THR A 168 -3.62 0.39 11.75
CA THR A 168 -2.88 1.47 12.41
C THR A 168 -3.31 2.84 11.89
N GLU A 169 -3.35 3.03 10.57
CA GLU A 169 -3.83 4.29 9.96
C GLU A 169 -5.29 4.61 10.37
N ALA A 170 -6.16 3.61 10.43
CA ALA A 170 -7.55 3.78 10.83
C ALA A 170 -7.68 4.18 12.31
N ASN A 171 -6.83 3.64 13.19
CA ASN A 171 -6.77 4.03 14.60
C ASN A 171 -6.27 5.47 14.77
N GLU A 172 -5.25 5.88 14.02
CA GLU A 172 -4.77 7.26 14.02
C GLU A 172 -5.88 8.24 13.60
N ALA A 173 -6.59 7.93 12.51
CA ALA A 173 -7.72 8.73 12.06
C ALA A 173 -8.86 8.78 13.12
N LEU A 174 -9.12 7.68 13.83
CA LEU A 174 -10.09 7.66 14.93
C LEU A 174 -9.67 8.60 16.07
N HIS A 175 -8.38 8.62 16.42
CA HIS A 175 -7.85 9.52 17.43
C HIS A 175 -7.94 10.99 17.02
N GLU A 176 -7.65 11.33 15.76
CA GLU A 176 -7.84 12.68 15.24
C GLU A 176 -9.31 13.12 15.32
N ILE A 177 -10.25 12.25 14.93
CA ILE A 177 -11.68 12.54 15.01
C ILE A 177 -12.13 12.71 16.47
N LEU A 178 -11.60 11.91 17.39
CA LEU A 178 -11.86 12.06 18.82
C LEU A 178 -11.46 13.45 19.33
N HIS A 179 -10.26 13.92 18.96
CA HIS A 179 -9.79 15.27 19.30
C HIS A 179 -10.75 16.34 18.75
N LEU A 180 -11.19 16.22 17.49
CA LEU A 180 -12.16 17.17 16.93
C LEU A 180 -13.50 17.18 17.67
N VAL A 181 -13.96 16.04 18.19
CA VAL A 181 -15.16 15.97 19.02
C VAL A 181 -14.93 16.66 20.36
N GLN A 182 -13.79 16.42 21.02
CA GLN A 182 -13.41 17.08 22.27
C GLN A 182 -13.32 18.60 22.11
N ASP A 183 -12.62 19.09 21.08
CA ASP A 183 -12.51 20.52 20.77
C ASP A 183 -13.88 21.17 20.55
N SER A 184 -14.82 20.43 19.95
CA SER A 184 -16.19 20.92 19.75
C SER A 184 -16.92 21.09 21.08
N HIS A 185 -16.75 20.15 22.00
CA HIS A 185 -17.33 20.21 23.33
C HIS A 185 -16.76 21.39 24.11
N GLU A 186 -15.44 21.58 24.10
CA GLU A 186 -14.76 22.70 24.76
C GLU A 186 -15.22 24.05 24.19
N LEU A 187 -15.36 24.15 22.86
CA LEU A 187 -15.87 25.36 22.20
C LEU A 187 -17.31 25.67 22.64
N ILE A 188 -18.19 24.66 22.66
CA ILE A 188 -19.58 24.81 23.10
C ILE A 188 -19.63 25.26 24.56
N GLU A 189 -18.85 24.65 25.43
CA GLU A 189 -18.75 25.03 26.84
C GLU A 189 -18.27 26.47 26.99
N SER A 190 -17.25 26.89 26.22
CA SER A 190 -16.75 28.26 26.21
C SER A 190 -17.84 29.26 25.80
N ILE A 191 -18.61 28.98 24.74
CA ILE A 191 -19.72 29.83 24.28
C ILE A 191 -20.81 29.91 25.35
N GLN A 192 -21.18 28.77 25.94
CA GLN A 192 -22.17 28.71 27.02
C GLN A 192 -21.72 29.54 28.22
N LEU A 193 -20.46 29.43 28.65
CA LEU A 193 -19.92 30.24 29.74
C LEU A 193 -19.97 31.74 29.43
N ARG A 194 -19.66 32.14 28.18
CA ARG A 194 -19.77 33.54 27.74
C ARG A 194 -21.20 34.05 27.81
N LEU A 195 -22.18 33.26 27.36
CA LEU A 195 -23.62 33.59 27.43
C LEU A 195 -24.11 33.85 28.87
N HIS A 196 -23.44 33.32 29.89
CA HIS A 196 -23.78 33.56 31.30
C HIS A 196 -23.12 34.81 31.90
N GLN A 197 -22.26 35.52 31.14
CA GLN A 197 -21.59 36.71 31.65
C GLN A 197 -22.58 37.87 31.86
N PRO A 198 -22.58 38.52 33.04
CA PRO A 198 -23.42 39.69 33.25
C PRO A 198 -22.90 40.85 32.37
N LYS A 199 -23.83 41.57 31.72
CA LYS A 199 -23.61 42.75 30.86
C LYS A 199 -23.32 42.48 29.36
N LEU A 200 -23.69 41.31 28.84
CA LEU A 200 -23.79 41.14 27.39
C LEU A 200 -24.82 42.11 26.79
N SER A 201 -24.48 42.76 25.68
CA SER A 201 -25.44 43.46 24.85
C SER A 201 -26.35 42.46 24.11
N GLN A 202 -27.51 42.93 23.64
CA GLN A 202 -28.42 42.10 22.87
C GLN A 202 -27.75 41.52 21.61
N ILE A 203 -26.93 42.33 20.92
CA ILE A 203 -26.24 41.91 19.69
C ILE A 203 -25.23 40.81 19.99
N GLU A 204 -24.45 40.94 21.07
CA GLU A 204 -23.48 39.90 21.48
C GLU A 204 -24.19 38.61 21.90
N CYS A 205 -25.35 38.72 22.56
CA CYS A 205 -26.16 37.56 22.93
C CYS A 205 -26.63 36.79 21.68
N GLU A 206 -27.21 37.51 20.70
CA GLU A 206 -27.67 36.92 19.44
C GLU A 206 -26.53 36.27 18.65
N ASP A 207 -25.35 36.90 18.61
CA ASP A 207 -24.14 36.37 17.96
C ASP A 207 -23.63 35.08 18.64
N PHE A 208 -23.55 35.06 19.97
CA PHE A 208 -23.17 33.85 20.70
C PHE A 208 -24.19 32.71 20.55
N GLU A 209 -25.49 33.03 20.50
CA GLU A 209 -26.53 32.03 20.24
C GLU A 209 -26.44 31.45 18.82
N GLU A 210 -26.09 32.26 17.81
CA GLU A 210 -25.81 31.78 16.46
C GLU A 210 -24.57 30.88 16.42
N HIS A 211 -23.46 31.33 17.03
CA HIS A 211 -22.26 30.52 17.16
C HIS A 211 -22.52 29.19 17.88
N LEU A 212 -23.33 29.20 18.93
CA LEU A 212 -23.73 28.00 19.66
C LEU A 212 -24.52 27.03 18.76
N ARG A 213 -25.44 27.53 17.93
CA ARG A 213 -26.18 26.70 16.97
C ARG A 213 -25.26 26.07 15.92
N SER A 214 -24.31 26.84 15.40
CA SER A 214 -23.30 26.36 14.44
C SER A 214 -22.37 25.31 15.05
N ALA A 215 -21.87 25.56 16.27
CA ALA A 215 -21.01 24.63 17.00
C ALA A 215 -21.73 23.31 17.32
N ASN A 216 -23.01 23.36 17.74
CA ASN A 216 -23.82 22.16 17.97
C ASN A 216 -24.06 21.34 16.69
N THR A 217 -24.28 22.00 15.56
CA THR A 217 -24.40 21.32 14.25
C THR A 217 -23.09 20.62 13.89
N SER A 218 -21.96 21.31 14.08
CA SER A 218 -20.63 20.75 13.83
C SER A 218 -20.32 19.57 14.74
N LEU A 219 -20.66 19.66 16.03
CA LEU A 219 -20.51 18.56 17.00
C LEU A 219 -21.30 17.32 16.54
N LYS A 220 -22.57 17.48 16.15
CA LYS A 220 -23.38 16.35 15.66
C LYS A 220 -22.75 15.67 14.44
N SER A 221 -22.24 16.46 13.49
CA SER A 221 -21.53 15.92 12.32
C SER A 221 -20.29 15.13 12.73
N ARG A 222 -19.44 15.69 13.61
CA ARG A 222 -18.22 15.03 14.12
C ARG A 222 -18.54 13.77 14.91
N GLN A 223 -19.62 13.75 15.70
CA GLN A 223 -20.09 12.54 16.41
C GLN A 223 -20.50 11.42 15.45
N VAL A 224 -21.15 11.74 14.33
CA VAL A 224 -21.48 10.75 13.29
C VAL A 224 -20.20 10.18 12.66
N MET A 225 -19.22 11.05 12.38
CA MET A 225 -17.90 10.61 11.87
C MET A 225 -17.19 9.70 12.88
N PHE A 226 -17.18 10.08 14.16
CA PHE A 226 -16.58 9.30 15.24
C PHE A 226 -17.22 7.91 15.35
N ASN A 227 -18.54 7.84 15.40
CA ASN A 227 -19.27 6.57 15.47
C ASN A 227 -18.96 5.68 14.26
N THR A 228 -18.83 6.28 13.07
CA THR A 228 -18.46 5.55 11.85
C THR A 228 -17.03 5.03 11.93
N ALA A 229 -16.09 5.85 12.39
CA ALA A 229 -14.69 5.46 12.58
C ALA A 229 -14.53 4.32 13.60
N VAL A 230 -15.24 4.39 14.73
CA VAL A 230 -15.26 3.30 15.74
C VAL A 230 -15.76 1.99 15.13
N GLN A 231 -16.86 2.02 14.37
CA GLN A 231 -17.38 0.82 13.70
C GLN A 231 -16.38 0.26 12.68
N ASN A 232 -15.70 1.13 11.95
CA ASN A 232 -14.71 0.76 10.95
C ASN A 232 -13.49 0.08 11.59
N VAL A 233 -12.89 0.70 12.61
CA VAL A 233 -11.78 0.09 13.36
C VAL A 233 -12.21 -1.25 13.95
N GLY A 234 -13.36 -1.30 14.63
CA GLY A 234 -13.87 -2.56 15.19
C GLY A 234 -14.04 -3.66 14.14
N PHE A 235 -14.48 -3.30 12.93
CA PHE A 235 -14.62 -4.22 11.81
C PHE A 235 -13.26 -4.75 11.31
N ILE A 236 -12.27 -3.87 11.11
CA ILE A 236 -10.93 -4.25 10.65
C ILE A 236 -10.29 -5.21 11.65
N ASN A 237 -10.39 -4.90 12.95
CA ASN A 237 -9.82 -5.73 14.01
C ASN A 237 -10.45 -7.12 14.02
N ALA A 238 -11.78 -7.19 13.87
CA ALA A 238 -12.49 -8.46 13.78
C ALA A 238 -12.09 -9.26 12.54
N PHE A 239 -11.92 -8.59 11.39
CA PHE A 239 -11.47 -9.20 10.14
C PHE A 239 -10.07 -9.79 10.27
N ILE A 240 -9.11 -9.01 10.78
CA ILE A 240 -7.73 -9.44 11.02
C ILE A 240 -7.71 -10.65 11.96
N LYS A 241 -8.41 -10.56 13.09
CA LYS A 241 -8.49 -11.67 14.06
C LYS A 241 -9.04 -12.94 13.42
N HIS A 242 -10.14 -12.84 12.67
CA HIS A 242 -10.74 -13.97 11.99
C HIS A 242 -9.77 -14.66 11.02
N HIS A 243 -9.03 -13.88 10.22
CA HIS A 243 -8.09 -14.45 9.27
C HIS A 243 -6.80 -14.96 9.91
N LYS A 244 -6.35 -14.40 11.05
CA LYS A 244 -5.30 -14.99 11.88
C LYS A 244 -5.71 -16.37 12.39
N ASP A 245 -6.94 -16.51 12.91
CA ASP A 245 -7.44 -17.79 13.40
C ASP A 245 -7.53 -18.85 12.28
N ILE A 246 -7.92 -18.45 11.06
CA ILE A 246 -7.91 -19.34 9.89
C ILE A 246 -6.49 -19.76 9.52
N LEU A 247 -5.54 -18.81 9.49
CA LEU A 247 -4.15 -19.11 9.15
C LEU A 247 -3.54 -20.11 10.13
N VAL A 248 -3.76 -19.92 11.44
CA VAL A 248 -3.31 -20.86 12.48
C VAL A 248 -3.89 -22.25 12.26
N LYS A 249 -5.18 -22.36 11.94
CA LYS A 249 -5.81 -23.67 11.64
C LYS A 249 -5.18 -24.35 10.43
N HIS A 250 -4.83 -23.60 9.39
CA HIS A 250 -4.15 -24.13 8.21
C HIS A 250 -2.70 -24.56 8.50
N GLN A 251 -1.98 -23.84 9.36
CA GLN A 251 -0.63 -24.20 9.76
C GLN A 251 -0.59 -25.44 10.67
N LEU A 252 -1.62 -25.63 11.50
CA LEU A 252 -1.73 -26.78 12.40
C LEU A 252 -2.24 -28.06 11.73
N ASN A 253 -2.94 -27.95 10.59
CA ASN A 253 -3.44 -29.08 9.80
C ASN A 253 -2.85 -29.07 8.38
N PRO A 254 -1.59 -29.51 8.18
CA PRO A 254 -0.95 -29.52 6.86
C PRO A 254 -1.49 -30.58 5.87
N SER A 255 -2.69 -31.15 6.09
CA SER A 255 -3.18 -32.33 5.37
C SER A 255 -4.35 -32.02 4.43
N THR A 256 -4.05 -31.69 3.17
CA THR A 256 -4.50 -32.40 1.95
C THR A 256 -3.92 -31.75 0.70
#